data_AF-X1CQI4-F1
#
_entry.id   AF-X1CQI4-F1
#
_cell.length_a   1.000
_cell.length_b   1.000
_cell.length_c   1.000
_cell.angle_alpha   90.00
_cell.angle_beta   90.00
_cell.angle_gamma   90.00
#
_symmetry.space_group_name_H-M   'P 1'
#
loop_
_entity.id
_entity.type
_entity.pdbx_description
1 polymer ?
#
loop_
_entity_poly.entity_id
_entity_poly.type
_entity_poly.pdbx_seq_one_letter_code
_entity_poly.pdbx_strand_id
1 'polypeptide(L)'
;ALIAAIEGKVGEPEPKYVHTAVKGLWGKPTCLNNVKTWAYVPLIILKGADWLRNIGTENSSGTAIFSLVGKVNNTGLVEVPMGITLRDLIYKIGGGVRNGKKFKAVQIGGPSGGFIPKEYLDLPVDFDELTKIGSMMGSGGMIVLDEDTCIVDVTRYYVDFLADESCGKCVP
;
A
#
# COMPACT_ATOMS: atom_id res chain seq x y z
N ALA A 1 -10.29 -14.48 -7.82
CA ALA A 1 -9.84 -14.85 -6.47
C ALA A 1 -10.94 -14.55 -5.47
N LEU A 2 -11.08 -13.30 -4.98
CA LEU A 2 -12.09 -12.96 -3.97
C LEU A 2 -13.52 -13.35 -4.34
N ILE A 3 -13.99 -12.97 -5.54
CA ILE A 3 -15.34 -13.34 -6.00
C ILE A 3 -15.50 -14.86 -6.08
N ALA A 4 -14.52 -15.58 -6.65
CA ALA A 4 -14.55 -17.03 -6.74
C ALA A 4 -14.65 -17.70 -5.36
N ALA A 5 -13.89 -17.20 -4.37
CA ALA A 5 -13.95 -17.68 -3.00
C ALA A 5 -15.34 -17.45 -2.37
N ILE A 6 -15.96 -16.27 -2.57
CA ILE A 6 -17.33 -15.99 -2.10
C ILE A 6 -18.35 -16.92 -2.78
N GLU A 7 -18.12 -17.28 -4.04
CA GLU A 7 -18.94 -18.24 -4.78
C GLU A 7 -18.71 -19.71 -4.36
N GLY A 8 -17.83 -19.98 -3.39
CA GLY A 8 -17.50 -21.34 -2.94
C GLY A 8 -16.57 -22.11 -3.88
N LYS A 9 -15.87 -21.42 -4.77
CA LYS A 9 -14.86 -22.00 -5.67
C LYS A 9 -13.46 -21.80 -5.11
N VAL A 10 -12.49 -22.48 -5.73
CA VAL A 10 -11.06 -22.22 -5.46
C VAL A 10 -10.75 -20.74 -5.72
N GLY A 11 -9.93 -20.15 -4.85
CA GLY A 11 -9.59 -18.72 -4.83
C GLY A 11 -8.74 -18.23 -6.01
N GLU A 12 -8.89 -18.77 -7.20
CA GLU A 12 -8.10 -18.41 -8.37
C GLU A 12 -8.63 -17.12 -9.05
N PRO A 13 -7.74 -16.26 -9.58
CA PRO A 13 -8.14 -15.12 -10.40
C PRO A 13 -8.71 -15.56 -11.75
N GLU A 14 -9.75 -14.87 -12.20
CA GLU A 14 -10.30 -15.03 -13.54
C GLU A 14 -9.70 -13.97 -14.48
N PRO A 15 -9.46 -14.30 -15.77
CA PRO A 15 -9.09 -13.30 -16.76
C PRO A 15 -10.11 -12.16 -16.81
N LYS A 16 -9.61 -10.92 -16.71
CA LYS A 16 -10.44 -9.71 -16.71
C LYS A 16 -10.88 -9.31 -18.13
N TYR A 17 -11.60 -10.17 -18.84
CA TYR A 17 -12.23 -9.79 -20.12
C TYR A 17 -13.48 -8.92 -19.91
N VAL A 18 -14.18 -9.12 -18.79
CA VAL A 18 -15.34 -8.33 -18.38
C VAL A 18 -15.10 -7.78 -16.99
N HIS A 19 -15.30 -6.47 -16.80
CA HIS A 19 -15.17 -5.85 -15.49
C HIS A 19 -16.27 -6.33 -14.53
N THR A 20 -15.93 -6.46 -13.24
CA THR A 20 -16.86 -6.91 -12.19
C THR A 20 -18.06 -5.99 -12.04
N ALA A 21 -17.90 -4.70 -12.34
CA ALA A 21 -18.98 -3.72 -12.37
C ALA A 21 -20.07 -4.07 -13.39
N VAL A 22 -19.74 -4.83 -14.43
CA VAL A 22 -20.69 -5.36 -15.44
C VAL A 22 -21.13 -6.78 -15.07
N LYS A 23 -20.17 -7.67 -14.79
CA LYS A 23 -20.43 -9.06 -14.44
C LYS A 23 -19.42 -9.53 -13.39
N GLY A 24 -19.84 -9.50 -12.12
CA GLY A 24 -19.06 -9.90 -10.96
C GLY A 24 -19.70 -11.09 -10.24
N LEU A 25 -20.02 -10.91 -8.97
CA LEU A 25 -20.54 -11.95 -8.07
C LEU A 25 -21.84 -12.57 -8.60
N TRP A 26 -21.86 -13.90 -8.74
CA TRP A 26 -22.97 -14.67 -9.32
C TRP A 26 -23.42 -14.15 -10.68
N GLY A 27 -22.48 -13.59 -11.45
CA GLY A 27 -22.74 -13.01 -12.76
C GLY A 27 -23.54 -11.70 -12.73
N LYS A 28 -23.64 -11.02 -11.58
CA LYS A 28 -24.33 -9.73 -11.43
C LYS A 28 -23.36 -8.55 -11.37
N PRO A 29 -23.75 -7.35 -11.83
CA PRO A 29 -23.00 -6.11 -11.61
C PRO A 29 -22.56 -5.98 -10.15
N THR A 30 -21.26 -5.85 -9.90
CA THR A 30 -20.69 -5.83 -8.55
C THR A 30 -19.62 -4.74 -8.40
N CYS A 31 -19.89 -3.77 -7.54
CA CYS A 31 -18.94 -2.73 -7.16
C CYS A 31 -17.96 -3.26 -6.09
N LEU A 32 -16.77 -3.63 -6.52
CA LEU A 32 -15.70 -4.09 -5.64
C LEU A 32 -14.77 -2.92 -5.30
N ASN A 33 -14.69 -2.57 -4.01
CA ASN A 33 -13.78 -1.55 -3.51
C ASN A 33 -13.14 -1.99 -2.19
N ASN A 34 -11.99 -1.41 -1.85
CA ASN A 34 -11.35 -1.61 -0.55
C ASN A 34 -12.21 -1.00 0.58
N VAL A 35 -12.09 -1.56 1.79
CA VAL A 35 -12.78 -1.05 2.99
C VAL A 35 -12.53 0.44 3.22
N LYS A 36 -11.28 0.91 3.02
CA LYS A 36 -10.91 2.31 3.16
C LYS A 36 -11.70 3.23 2.22
N THR A 37 -11.91 2.80 0.97
CA THR A 37 -12.74 3.56 0.01
C THR A 37 -14.17 3.71 0.53
N TRP A 38 -14.79 2.61 0.98
CA TRP A 38 -16.13 2.65 1.53
C TRP A 38 -16.24 3.48 2.81
N ALA A 39 -15.18 3.51 3.64
CA ALA A 39 -15.14 4.34 4.85
C ALA A 39 -15.16 5.85 4.56
N TYR A 40 -14.61 6.31 3.42
CA TYR A 40 -14.70 7.73 3.04
C TYR A 40 -16.04 8.13 2.43
N VAL A 41 -16.78 7.22 1.81
CA VAL A 41 -18.03 7.56 1.10
C VAL A 41 -19.02 8.32 2.00
N PRO A 42 -19.32 7.88 3.24
CA PRO A 42 -20.18 8.65 4.14
C PRO A 42 -19.64 10.05 4.46
N LEU A 43 -18.32 10.17 4.67
CA LEU A 43 -17.69 11.45 4.99
C LEU A 43 -17.78 12.43 3.80
N ILE A 44 -17.59 11.94 2.58
CA ILE A 44 -17.72 12.73 1.36
C ILE A 44 -19.17 13.18 1.17
N ILE A 45 -20.15 12.31 1.40
CA ILE A 45 -21.58 12.68 1.28
C ILE A 45 -21.94 13.76 2.31
N LEU A 46 -21.46 13.64 3.55
CA LEU A 46 -21.79 14.56 4.63
C LEU A 46 -21.06 15.90 4.54
N LYS A 47 -19.81 15.92 4.08
CA LYS A 47 -18.95 17.12 4.07
C LYS A 47 -18.78 17.74 2.68
N GLY A 48 -19.27 17.07 1.63
CA GLY A 48 -19.07 17.46 0.25
C GLY A 48 -17.74 16.97 -0.34
N ALA A 49 -17.69 16.86 -1.67
CA ALA A 49 -16.49 16.40 -2.37
C ALA A 49 -15.31 17.39 -2.25
N ASP A 50 -15.59 18.70 -2.18
CA ASP A 50 -14.57 19.73 -2.00
C ASP A 50 -13.78 19.56 -0.70
N TRP A 51 -14.43 19.10 0.37
CA TRP A 51 -13.75 18.84 1.64
C TRP A 51 -12.60 17.85 1.49
N LEU A 52 -12.82 16.73 0.78
CA LEU A 52 -11.79 15.73 0.58
C LEU A 52 -10.74 16.20 -0.44
N ARG A 53 -11.17 16.92 -1.49
CA ARG A 53 -10.28 17.48 -2.52
C ARG A 53 -9.31 18.54 -1.99
N ASN A 54 -9.71 19.27 -0.95
CA ASN A 54 -8.86 20.27 -0.31
C ASN A 54 -7.75 19.67 0.57
N ILE A 55 -7.67 18.34 0.68
CA ILE A 55 -6.63 17.62 1.44
C ILE A 55 -5.77 16.86 0.42
N GLY A 56 -4.45 16.83 0.64
CA GLY A 56 -3.52 16.10 -0.21
C GLY A 56 -2.95 16.94 -1.36
N THR A 57 -2.61 16.30 -2.47
CA THR A 57 -2.09 16.98 -3.67
C THR A 57 -3.18 17.13 -4.74
N GLU A 58 -2.91 17.94 -5.76
CA GLU A 58 -3.85 18.17 -6.88
C GLU A 58 -4.28 16.86 -7.56
N ASN A 59 -3.33 15.94 -7.77
CA ASN A 59 -3.58 14.66 -8.44
C ASN A 59 -3.87 13.51 -7.47
N SER A 60 -3.65 13.69 -6.17
CA SER A 60 -3.90 12.69 -5.13
C SER A 60 -4.60 13.32 -3.93
N SER A 61 -5.91 13.52 -4.07
CA SER A 61 -6.74 14.09 -3.02
C SER A 61 -6.98 13.11 -1.86
N GLY A 62 -7.22 13.67 -0.68
CA GLY A 62 -7.53 12.97 0.55
C GLY A 62 -6.30 12.54 1.35
N THR A 63 -6.49 11.52 2.17
CA THR A 63 -5.49 11.04 3.12
C THR A 63 -5.05 9.60 2.83
N ALA A 64 -3.78 9.34 3.11
CA ALA A 64 -3.20 8.01 3.17
C ALA A 64 -3.29 7.46 4.60
N ILE A 65 -3.51 6.15 4.74
CA ILE A 65 -3.46 5.46 6.04
C ILE A 65 -2.34 4.46 5.88
N PHE A 66 -1.29 4.63 6.67
CA PHE A 66 -0.14 3.74 6.65
C PHE A 66 -0.08 2.90 7.91
N SER A 67 0.22 1.61 7.74
CA SER A 67 0.71 0.77 8.82
C SER A 67 2.22 0.90 8.86
N LEU A 68 2.71 1.77 9.73
CA LEU A 68 4.14 2.04 9.91
C LEU A 68 4.71 1.04 10.92
N VAL A 69 5.56 0.14 10.43
CA VAL A 69 6.13 -0.96 11.22
C VAL A 69 7.61 -1.19 10.89
N GLY A 70 8.22 -2.21 11.47
CA GLY A 70 9.63 -2.56 11.26
C GLY A 70 10.56 -1.90 12.27
N LYS A 71 11.71 -1.40 11.80
CA LYS A 71 12.80 -0.82 12.62
C LYS A 71 12.56 0.66 12.96
N VAL A 72 11.34 1.03 13.36
CA VAL A 72 10.93 2.40 13.68
C VAL A 72 10.46 2.51 15.14
N ASN A 73 10.71 3.64 15.80
CA ASN A 73 10.43 3.80 17.24
C ASN A 73 8.93 3.71 17.54
N ASN A 74 8.13 4.51 16.82
CA ASN A 74 6.68 4.53 16.96
C ASN A 74 6.05 3.71 15.84
N THR A 75 5.62 2.50 16.18
CA THR A 75 4.88 1.63 15.26
C THR A 75 3.38 1.80 15.45
N GLY A 76 2.61 1.82 14.36
CA GLY A 76 1.16 1.93 14.45
C GLY A 76 0.49 2.27 13.13
N LEU A 77 -0.78 2.67 13.22
CA LEU A 77 -1.54 3.23 12.10
C LEU A 77 -1.42 4.75 12.13
N VAL A 78 -1.05 5.33 10.99
CA VAL A 78 -0.91 6.77 10.82
C VAL A 78 -1.73 7.22 9.63
N GLU A 79 -2.67 8.13 9.86
CA GLU A 79 -3.42 8.79 8.79
C GLU A 79 -2.79 10.16 8.52
N VAL A 80 -2.39 10.39 7.27
CA VAL A 80 -1.65 11.57 6.83
C VAL A 80 -2.21 12.09 5.52
N PRO A 81 -2.12 13.40 5.24
CA PRO A 81 -2.42 13.92 3.90
C PRO A 81 -1.52 13.26 2.85
N MET A 82 -2.08 13.01 1.66
CA MET A 82 -1.25 12.64 0.51
C MET A 82 -0.19 13.71 0.22
N GLY A 83 0.99 13.30 -0.24
CA GLY A 83 2.12 14.20 -0.52
C GLY A 83 3.05 14.48 0.66
N ILE A 84 2.78 13.94 1.86
CA ILE A 84 3.76 13.96 2.96
C ILE A 84 5.04 13.22 2.53
N THR A 85 6.23 13.66 2.96
CA THR A 85 7.48 12.98 2.60
C THR A 85 7.70 11.71 3.43
N LEU A 86 8.47 10.76 2.89
CA LEU A 86 8.91 9.58 3.64
C LEU A 86 9.70 9.96 4.90
N ARG A 87 10.51 11.02 4.82
CA ARG A 87 11.26 11.57 5.95
C ARG A 87 10.34 12.00 7.08
N ASP A 88 9.28 12.72 6.76
CA ASP A 88 8.33 13.21 7.77
C ASP A 88 7.57 12.04 8.42
N LEU A 89 7.13 11.08 7.61
CA LEU A 89 6.52 9.84 8.12
C LEU A 89 7.44 9.08 9.07
N ILE A 90 8.71 8.87 8.70
CA ILE A 90 9.64 8.03 9.46
C ILE A 90 10.20 8.75 10.69
N TYR A 91 10.62 10.00 10.53
CA TYR A 91 11.33 10.72 11.59
C TYR A 91 10.42 11.59 12.46
N LYS A 92 9.43 12.30 11.88
CA LYS A 92 8.54 13.15 12.68
C LYS A 92 7.44 12.32 13.35
N ILE A 93 6.80 11.42 12.60
CA ILE A 93 5.69 10.60 13.12
C ILE A 93 6.23 9.30 13.74
N GLY A 94 7.05 8.57 13.00
CA GLY A 94 7.68 7.32 13.44
C GLY A 94 8.73 7.49 14.54
N GLY A 95 9.16 8.71 14.85
CA GLY A 95 10.19 8.97 15.87
C GLY A 95 11.58 8.49 15.47
N GLY A 96 11.82 8.20 14.19
CA GLY A 96 13.09 7.72 13.65
C GLY A 96 13.32 6.23 13.80
N VAL A 97 14.50 5.79 13.36
CA VAL A 97 14.90 4.38 13.36
C VAL A 97 15.23 3.93 14.79
N ARG A 98 14.84 2.69 15.13
CA ARG A 98 15.09 2.11 16.46
C ARG A 98 16.56 2.15 16.84
N ASN A 99 16.82 2.40 18.13
CA ASN A 99 18.15 2.47 18.72
C ASN A 99 19.08 3.52 18.07
N GLY A 100 18.53 4.54 17.40
CA GLY A 100 19.32 5.59 16.76
C GLY A 100 20.16 5.11 15.57
N LYS A 101 19.86 3.94 15.02
CA LYS A 101 20.56 3.39 13.85
C LYS A 101 20.27 4.19 12.59
N LYS A 102 21.06 3.95 11.55
CA LYS A 102 20.82 4.60 10.25
C LYS A 102 19.68 3.94 9.48
N PHE A 103 18.88 4.77 8.83
CA PHE A 103 17.89 4.34 7.86
C PHE A 103 18.58 3.77 6.63
N LYS A 104 18.14 2.59 6.21
CA LYS A 104 18.64 1.92 4.99
C LYS A 104 17.64 2.05 3.86
N ALA A 105 16.42 1.60 4.10
CA ALA A 105 15.34 1.62 3.14
C ALA A 105 13.98 1.49 3.84
N VAL A 106 12.91 1.78 3.10
CA VAL A 106 11.54 1.48 3.50
C VAL A 106 10.90 0.64 2.40
N GLN A 107 10.25 -0.45 2.79
CA GLN A 107 9.41 -1.20 1.86
C GLN A 107 7.99 -0.64 1.92
N ILE A 108 7.43 -0.37 0.75
CA ILE A 108 6.05 0.09 0.57
C ILE A 108 5.39 -0.76 -0.51
N GLY A 109 4.09 -1.01 -0.39
CA GLY A 109 3.33 -1.76 -1.38
C GLY A 109 3.20 -3.26 -1.10
N GLY A 110 3.67 -3.74 0.05
CA GLY A 110 3.60 -5.16 0.42
C GLY A 110 4.63 -6.01 -0.31
N PRO A 111 4.51 -7.36 -0.26
CA PRO A 111 5.51 -8.28 -0.83
C PRO A 111 5.83 -8.06 -2.32
N SER A 112 4.91 -7.45 -3.05
CA SER A 112 5.06 -7.10 -4.47
C SER A 112 5.68 -5.71 -4.69
N GLY A 113 5.86 -4.93 -3.64
CA GLY A 113 6.42 -3.60 -3.69
C GLY A 113 7.94 -3.57 -3.48
N GLY A 114 8.57 -2.51 -3.93
CA GLY A 114 10.02 -2.33 -3.87
C GLY A 114 10.54 -1.79 -2.53
N PHE A 115 11.87 -1.78 -2.41
CA PHE A 115 12.57 -1.07 -1.34
C PHE A 115 12.96 0.32 -1.82
N ILE A 116 12.45 1.35 -1.14
CA ILE A 116 12.82 2.74 -1.41
C ILE A 116 14.03 3.08 -0.54
N PRO A 117 15.21 3.34 -1.14
CA PRO A 117 16.42 3.60 -0.38
C PRO A 117 16.47 5.05 0.12
N LYS A 118 17.44 5.34 1.00
CA LYS A 118 17.60 6.62 1.70
C LYS A 118 17.66 7.85 0.80
N GLU A 119 18.10 7.70 -0.45
CA GLU A 119 18.22 8.80 -1.42
C GLU A 119 16.86 9.41 -1.78
N TYR A 120 15.77 8.67 -1.57
CA TYR A 120 14.40 9.12 -1.84
C TYR A 120 13.63 9.45 -0.57
N LEU A 121 14.29 9.66 0.59
CA LEU A 121 13.59 10.03 1.83
C LEU A 121 12.76 11.31 1.70
N ASP A 122 13.18 12.23 0.84
CA ASP A 122 12.46 13.49 0.60
C ASP A 122 11.39 13.37 -0.50
N LEU A 123 11.18 12.17 -1.05
CA LEU A 123 10.13 11.92 -2.03
C LEU A 123 8.75 12.10 -1.36
N PRO A 124 7.85 12.89 -1.97
CA PRO A 124 6.46 12.94 -1.58
C PRO A 124 5.80 11.57 -1.73
N VAL A 125 4.98 11.21 -0.75
CA VAL A 125 4.21 9.98 -0.76
C VAL A 125 2.87 10.25 -1.46
N ASP A 126 2.90 10.08 -2.76
CA ASP A 126 1.74 10.10 -3.65
C ASP A 126 1.85 9.00 -4.71
N PHE A 127 0.76 8.74 -5.45
CA PHE A 127 0.73 7.65 -6.42
C PHE A 127 1.70 7.87 -7.60
N ASP A 128 1.83 9.10 -8.07
CA ASP A 128 2.58 9.42 -9.28
C ASP A 128 4.09 9.40 -9.00
N GLU A 129 4.53 10.05 -7.93
CA GLU A 129 5.93 10.15 -7.51
C GLU A 129 6.50 8.78 -7.13
N LEU A 130 5.71 7.93 -6.43
CA LEU A 130 6.12 6.56 -6.14
C LEU A 130 6.26 5.73 -7.42
N THR A 131 5.36 5.91 -8.38
CA THR A 131 5.41 5.19 -9.66
C THR A 131 6.65 5.58 -10.48
N LYS A 132 7.07 6.86 -10.44
CA LYS A 132 8.28 7.33 -11.15
C LYS A 132 9.57 6.63 -10.72
N ILE A 133 9.64 6.16 -9.48
CA ILE A 133 10.80 5.42 -8.96
C ILE A 133 10.61 3.90 -9.03
N GLY A 134 9.59 3.42 -9.77
CA GLY A 134 9.28 1.99 -9.89
C GLY A 134 8.69 1.38 -8.61
N SER A 135 8.19 2.22 -7.70
CA SER A 135 7.50 1.80 -6.48
C SER A 135 5.99 1.98 -6.62
N MET A 136 5.24 1.65 -5.57
CA MET A 136 3.79 1.82 -5.54
C MET A 136 3.29 2.03 -4.11
N MET A 137 2.18 2.76 -3.98
CA MET A 137 1.54 2.99 -2.68
C MET A 137 0.99 1.68 -2.05
N GLY A 138 0.43 0.81 -2.89
CA GLY A 138 -0.25 -0.42 -2.50
C GLY A 138 -1.32 -0.20 -1.42
N SER A 139 -1.38 -1.12 -0.44
CA SER A 139 -2.37 -1.11 0.65
C SER A 139 -2.02 -0.16 1.81
N GLY A 140 -0.89 0.54 1.76
CA GLY A 140 -0.41 1.39 2.85
C GLY A 140 0.45 0.68 3.90
N GLY A 141 0.94 -0.54 3.65
CA GLY A 141 1.97 -1.12 4.51
C GLY A 141 3.33 -0.45 4.30
N MET A 142 4.00 -0.01 5.38
CA MET A 142 5.34 0.57 5.35
C MET A 142 6.26 -0.09 6.37
N ILE A 143 7.27 -0.81 5.89
CA ILE A 143 8.23 -1.54 6.72
C ILE A 143 9.59 -0.84 6.67
N VAL A 144 9.98 -0.20 7.77
CA VAL A 144 11.26 0.51 7.88
C VAL A 144 12.40 -0.49 8.15
N LEU A 145 13.51 -0.37 7.40
CA LEU A 145 14.69 -1.21 7.49
C LEU A 145 15.92 -0.38 7.93
N ASP A 146 16.70 -0.91 8.86
CA ASP A 146 17.93 -0.29 9.39
C ASP A 146 19.18 -0.77 8.63
N GLU A 147 20.33 -0.16 8.93
CA GLU A 147 21.62 -0.46 8.27
C GLU A 147 22.04 -1.94 8.33
N ASP A 148 21.68 -2.63 9.42
CA ASP A 148 21.99 -4.05 9.66
C ASP A 148 21.07 -5.02 8.91
N THR A 149 19.95 -4.54 8.36
CA THR A 149 19.00 -5.40 7.66
C THR A 149 19.60 -5.90 6.34
N CYS A 150 19.70 -7.21 6.15
CA CYS A 150 20.14 -7.82 4.89
C CYS A 150 19.02 -7.75 3.84
N ILE A 151 19.18 -6.93 2.81
CA ILE A 151 18.15 -6.79 1.76
C ILE A 151 17.97 -8.10 0.98
N VAL A 152 19.04 -8.87 0.75
CA VAL A 152 18.95 -10.16 0.05
C VAL A 152 18.07 -11.16 0.83
N ASP A 153 18.20 -11.17 2.16
CA ASP A 153 17.42 -12.06 3.01
C ASP A 153 15.93 -11.65 3.05
N VAL A 154 15.65 -10.35 3.13
CA VAL A 154 14.28 -9.84 3.05
C VAL A 154 13.66 -10.11 1.67
N THR A 155 14.41 -9.94 0.59
CA THR A 155 13.96 -10.28 -0.77
C THR A 155 13.66 -11.77 -0.88
N ARG A 156 14.55 -12.64 -0.38
CA ARG A 156 14.31 -14.09 -0.35
C ARG A 156 13.01 -14.42 0.37
N TYR A 157 12.80 -13.85 1.56
CA TYR A 157 11.56 -14.03 2.32
C TYR A 157 10.31 -13.66 1.49
N TYR A 158 10.33 -12.54 0.76
CA TYR A 158 9.19 -12.17 -0.09
C TYR A 158 9.01 -13.07 -1.29
N VAL A 159 10.09 -13.56 -1.90
CA VAL A 159 10.01 -14.53 -2.99
C VAL A 159 9.41 -15.85 -2.50
N ASP A 160 9.85 -16.33 -1.34
CA ASP A 160 9.32 -17.54 -0.70
C ASP A 160 7.83 -17.34 -0.37
N PHE A 161 7.45 -16.20 0.21
CA PHE A 161 6.05 -15.84 0.47
C PHE A 161 5.20 -15.81 -0.81
N LEU A 162 5.70 -15.20 -1.90
CA LEU A 162 4.97 -15.14 -3.17
C LEU A 162 4.82 -16.52 -3.82
N ALA A 163 5.80 -17.41 -3.63
CA ALA A 163 5.72 -18.79 -4.08
C ALA A 163 4.67 -19.58 -3.29
N ASP A 164 4.67 -19.44 -1.96
CA ASP A 164 3.74 -20.13 -1.05
C ASP A 164 2.29 -19.63 -1.22
N GLU A 165 2.09 -18.32 -1.41
CA GLU A 165 0.77 -17.70 -1.60
C GLU A 165 0.29 -17.72 -3.06
N SER A 166 1.07 -18.34 -3.95
CA SER A 166 0.68 -18.46 -5.36
C SER A 166 -0.57 -19.32 -5.51
N CYS A 167 -1.54 -18.83 -6.29
CA CYS A 167 -2.70 -19.63 -6.68
C CYS A 167 -2.38 -20.77 -7.66
N GLY A 168 -1.14 -20.87 -8.15
CA GLY A 168 -0.68 -21.96 -9.03
C GLY A 168 -1.19 -21.91 -10.48
N LYS A 169 -2.03 -20.93 -10.85
CA LYS A 169 -2.69 -20.87 -12.16
C LYS A 169 -1.76 -20.59 -13.34
N CYS A 170 -0.72 -19.77 -13.14
CA CYS A 170 0.18 -19.33 -14.20
C CYS A 170 1.60 -19.84 -13.92
N VAL A 171 2.26 -20.33 -14.96
CA VAL A 171 3.72 -20.50 -14.95
C VAL A 171 4.34 -19.14 -15.30
N PRO A 172 5.35 -18.67 -14.55
CA PRO A 172 6.05 -17.41 -14.83
C PRO A 172 6.70 -17.35 -16.22
#